data_AF-A0A9D1MSG2-F1
#
_entry.id   AF-A0A9D1MSG2-F1
#
_cell.length_a   1.000
_cell.length_b   1.000
_cell.length_c   1.000
_cell.angle_alpha   90.00
_cell.angle_beta   90.00
_cell.angle_gamma   90.00
#
_symmetry.space_group_name_H-M   'P 1'
#
loop_
_entity.id
_entity.type
_entity.pdbx_description
1 polymer ?
#
loop_
_entity_poly.entity_id
_entity_poly.type
_entity_poly.pdbx_seq_one_letter_code
_entity_poly.pdbx_strand_id
1 'polypeptide(L)'
;MNTYDLATDKLKKQVKRYSAIPEFSTKYDMVQAVQVFRTVFKNSDLRRQVLASSYEEDRLNKKLFSAGFCGIASYTWNHLFRMPDGSVIWRLKKVSSGEYDIGNHVWLENRFTGEALDLTFDQFIDSNGGYIEIPYDKIGKYVSSDFEFLRAYKFANYMGIDLSKIVFENALRSLGRK
;
A
#
# COMPACT_ATOMS: atom_id res chain seq x y z
N MET A 1 -2.15 -11.93 -20.57
CA MET A 1 -1.82 -11.10 -19.39
C MET A 1 -2.75 -11.52 -18.26
N ASN A 2 -2.25 -11.86 -17.07
CA ASN A 2 -3.09 -12.37 -15.98
C ASN A 2 -3.76 -11.21 -15.21
N THR A 3 -4.79 -11.53 -14.42
CA THR A 3 -5.53 -10.59 -13.56
C THR A 3 -4.62 -9.72 -12.69
N TYR A 4 -3.54 -10.31 -12.17
CA TYR A 4 -2.58 -9.62 -11.34
C TYR A 4 -1.71 -8.62 -12.13
N ASP A 5 -1.32 -8.95 -13.36
CA ASP A 5 -0.61 -8.03 -14.27
C ASP A 5 -1.49 -6.80 -14.58
N LEU A 6 -2.77 -7.03 -14.92
CA LEU A 6 -3.75 -5.98 -15.17
C LEU A 6 -3.89 -5.03 -13.98
N ALA A 7 -4.00 -5.59 -12.76
CA ALA A 7 -4.07 -4.82 -11.51
C ALA A 7 -2.84 -3.93 -11.32
N THR A 8 -1.66 -4.49 -11.58
CA THR A 8 -0.40 -3.74 -11.44
C THR A 8 -0.31 -2.63 -12.46
N ASP A 9 -0.66 -2.86 -13.71
CA ASP A 9 -0.59 -1.83 -14.74
C ASP A 9 -1.61 -0.70 -14.51
N LYS A 10 -2.80 -1.02 -13.99
CA LYS A 10 -3.77 -0.01 -13.53
C LYS A 10 -3.16 0.85 -12.42
N LEU A 11 -2.55 0.23 -11.41
CA LEU A 11 -1.92 0.93 -10.30
C LEU A 11 -0.73 1.80 -10.75
N LYS A 12 0.13 1.27 -11.65
CA LYS A 12 1.23 2.03 -12.26
C LYS A 12 0.74 3.28 -12.99
N LYS A 13 -0.33 3.16 -13.78
CA LYS A 13 -0.95 4.30 -14.46
C LYS A 13 -1.48 5.32 -13.46
N GLN A 14 -2.12 4.86 -12.39
CA GLN A 14 -2.62 5.73 -11.32
C GLN A 14 -1.48 6.50 -10.64
N VAL A 15 -0.43 5.83 -10.17
CA VAL A 15 0.66 6.49 -9.43
C VAL A 15 1.55 7.37 -10.31
N LYS A 16 1.66 7.06 -11.61
CA LYS A 16 2.33 7.93 -12.57
C LYS A 16 1.69 9.32 -12.64
N ARG A 17 0.36 9.42 -12.45
CA ARG A 17 -0.34 10.72 -12.38
C ARG A 17 0.03 11.50 -11.12
N TYR A 18 0.22 10.82 -9.98
CA TYR A 18 0.68 11.47 -8.74
C TYR A 18 2.12 11.95 -8.80
N SER A 19 2.98 11.21 -9.50
CA SER A 19 4.40 11.54 -9.64
C SER A 19 4.64 12.82 -10.46
N ALA A 20 3.62 13.33 -11.16
CA ALA A 20 3.70 14.56 -11.94
C ALA A 20 3.49 15.84 -11.11
N ILE A 21 3.21 15.71 -9.80
CA ILE A 21 3.06 16.85 -8.90
C ILE A 21 4.46 17.43 -8.62
N PRO A 22 4.76 18.70 -8.99
CA PRO A 22 6.11 19.26 -8.92
C PRO A 22 6.74 19.25 -7.52
N GLU A 23 5.93 19.35 -6.48
CA GLU A 23 6.35 19.37 -5.08
C GLU A 23 6.72 17.96 -4.56
N PHE A 24 6.50 16.92 -5.38
CA PHE A 24 6.71 15.52 -5.07
C PHE A 24 8.12 15.04 -5.46
N SER A 25 9.16 15.64 -4.87
CA SER A 25 10.53 15.13 -5.02
C SER A 25 10.75 13.95 -4.07
N THR A 26 10.39 12.75 -4.53
CA THR A 26 10.59 11.53 -3.75
C THR A 26 11.93 10.90 -4.02
N LYS A 27 12.57 10.41 -2.95
CA LYS A 27 13.78 9.60 -3.05
C LYS A 27 13.58 8.33 -3.89
N TYR A 28 12.36 7.82 -3.92
CA TYR A 28 11.98 6.59 -4.62
C TYR A 28 11.06 6.91 -5.81
N ASP A 29 11.19 6.16 -6.89
CA ASP A 29 10.26 6.22 -8.02
C ASP A 29 8.98 5.41 -7.67
N MET A 30 7.81 6.06 -7.73
CA MET A 30 6.54 5.42 -7.40
C MET A 30 6.16 4.28 -8.33
N VAL A 31 6.40 4.43 -9.64
CA VAL A 31 6.06 3.42 -10.65
C VAL A 31 6.95 2.19 -10.46
N GLN A 32 8.24 2.41 -10.20
CA GLN A 32 9.18 1.36 -9.84
C GLN A 32 8.80 0.70 -8.52
N ALA A 33 8.38 1.48 -7.51
CA ALA A 33 7.94 0.93 -6.23
C ALA A 33 6.73 0.01 -6.37
N VAL A 34 5.74 0.35 -7.22
CA VAL A 34 4.62 -0.57 -7.54
C VAL A 34 5.14 -1.88 -8.11
N GLN A 35 6.14 -1.85 -8.99
CA GLN A 35 6.73 -3.06 -9.57
C GLN A 35 7.51 -3.89 -8.52
N VAL A 36 8.20 -3.22 -7.59
CA VAL A 36 8.89 -3.88 -6.48
C VAL A 36 7.88 -4.52 -5.54
N PHE A 37 6.84 -3.80 -5.12
CA PHE A 37 5.75 -4.32 -4.28
C PHE A 37 5.12 -5.55 -4.92
N ARG A 38 4.82 -5.50 -6.23
CA ARG A 38 4.34 -6.64 -6.99
C ARG A 38 5.22 -7.88 -6.81
N THR A 39 6.53 -7.70 -7.00
CA THR A 39 7.49 -8.81 -6.88
C THR A 39 7.50 -9.37 -5.46
N VAL A 40 7.47 -8.49 -4.46
CA VAL A 40 7.49 -8.86 -3.04
C VAL A 40 6.21 -9.59 -2.61
N PHE A 41 5.03 -9.18 -3.09
CA PHE A 41 3.77 -9.89 -2.82
C PHE A 41 3.77 -11.34 -3.33
N LYS A 42 4.53 -11.65 -4.38
CA LYS A 42 4.68 -13.03 -4.88
C LYS A 42 5.63 -13.89 -4.05
N ASN A 43 6.44 -13.29 -3.16
CA ASN A 43 7.43 -14.02 -2.38
C ASN A 43 6.75 -14.92 -1.34
N SER A 44 6.89 -16.23 -1.49
CA SER A 44 6.24 -17.21 -0.61
C SER A 44 6.79 -17.21 0.80
N ASP A 45 8.09 -16.95 0.98
CA ASP A 45 8.72 -16.91 2.30
C ASP A 45 8.20 -15.73 3.13
N LEU A 46 8.02 -14.57 2.50
CA LEU A 46 7.42 -13.41 3.13
C LEU A 46 5.95 -13.66 3.46
N ARG A 47 5.16 -14.18 2.51
CA ARG A 47 3.73 -14.45 2.73
C ARG A 47 3.51 -15.37 3.94
N ARG A 48 4.27 -16.47 4.04
CA ARG A 48 4.21 -17.39 5.20
C ARG A 48 4.55 -16.72 6.53
N GLN A 49 5.35 -15.65 6.51
CA GLN A 49 5.75 -14.92 7.72
C GLN A 49 4.75 -13.84 8.16
N VAL A 50 3.93 -13.31 7.25
CA VAL A 50 3.09 -12.13 7.50
C VAL A 50 1.59 -12.38 7.32
N LEU A 51 1.21 -13.47 6.65
CA LEU A 51 -0.17 -13.90 6.45
C LEU A 51 -0.49 -15.16 7.26
N ALA A 52 -1.76 -15.35 7.59
CA ALA A 52 -2.24 -16.61 8.17
C ALA A 52 -2.29 -17.70 7.10
N SER A 53 -1.89 -18.94 7.45
CA SER A 53 -1.78 -20.04 6.46
C SER A 53 -3.09 -20.35 5.73
N SER A 54 -4.21 -20.39 6.45
CA SER A 54 -5.54 -20.61 5.86
C SER A 54 -5.97 -19.49 4.90
N TYR A 55 -5.48 -18.26 5.13
CA TYR A 55 -5.73 -17.12 4.26
C TYR A 55 -4.86 -17.17 3.00
N GLU A 56 -3.61 -17.63 3.10
CA GLU A 56 -2.69 -17.74 1.95
C GLU A 56 -3.18 -18.78 0.93
N GLU A 57 -3.72 -19.92 1.38
CA GLU A 57 -4.14 -21.03 0.51
C GLU A 57 -5.27 -20.62 -0.47
N ASP A 58 -6.32 -19.93 0.01
CA ASP A 58 -7.42 -19.44 -0.84
C ASP A 58 -6.91 -18.47 -1.92
N ARG A 59 -5.95 -17.61 -1.56
CA ARG A 59 -5.42 -16.56 -2.44
C ARG A 59 -4.47 -17.10 -3.50
N LEU A 60 -3.70 -18.14 -3.16
CA LEU A 60 -2.87 -18.88 -4.12
C LEU A 60 -3.72 -19.50 -5.23
N ASN A 61 -4.84 -20.14 -4.88
CA ASN A 61 -5.74 -20.77 -5.84
C ASN A 61 -6.33 -19.76 -6.84
N LYS A 62 -6.58 -18.53 -6.39
CA LYS A 62 -7.14 -17.44 -7.21
C LYS A 62 -6.08 -16.61 -7.95
N LYS A 63 -4.78 -16.88 -7.73
CA LYS A 63 -3.65 -16.09 -8.25
C LYS A 63 -3.74 -14.59 -7.88
N LEU A 64 -4.24 -14.30 -6.69
CA LEU A 64 -4.36 -12.96 -6.12
C LEU A 64 -3.29 -12.81 -5.04
N PHE A 65 -2.18 -12.16 -5.36
CA PHE A 65 -0.97 -12.23 -4.52
C PHE A 65 -0.87 -11.09 -3.52
N SER A 66 -1.54 -9.96 -3.76
CA SER A 66 -1.43 -8.80 -2.86
C SER A 66 -2.49 -8.78 -1.74
N ALA A 67 -3.47 -9.67 -1.80
CA ALA A 67 -4.47 -9.83 -0.76
C ALA A 67 -3.82 -10.06 0.62
N GLY A 68 -4.28 -9.33 1.63
CA GLY A 68 -3.74 -9.39 3.00
C GLY A 68 -2.51 -8.49 3.25
N PHE A 69 -1.99 -7.81 2.22
CA PHE A 69 -0.90 -6.84 2.39
C PHE A 69 -1.36 -5.39 2.52
N CYS A 70 -2.65 -5.09 2.43
CA CYS A 70 -3.17 -3.73 2.28
C CYS A 70 -2.66 -2.74 3.36
N GLY A 71 -2.67 -3.15 4.63
CA GLY A 71 -2.10 -2.36 5.72
C GLY A 71 -0.57 -2.22 5.65
N ILE A 72 0.14 -3.31 5.37
CA ILE A 72 1.62 -3.34 5.30
C ILE A 72 2.13 -2.47 4.16
N ALA A 73 1.53 -2.63 2.99
CA ALA A 73 1.85 -1.88 1.79
C ALA A 73 1.54 -0.38 2.00
N SER A 74 0.36 -0.06 2.53
CA SER A 74 -0.05 1.33 2.79
C SER A 74 0.87 2.03 3.78
N TYR A 75 1.23 1.34 4.88
CA TYR A 75 2.17 1.86 5.87
C TYR A 75 3.55 2.11 5.24
N THR A 76 4.10 1.12 4.52
CA THR A 76 5.40 1.25 3.85
C THR A 76 5.39 2.43 2.89
N TRP A 77 4.38 2.52 2.04
CA TRP A 77 4.22 3.61 1.07
C TRP A 77 4.12 4.99 1.73
N ASN A 78 3.34 5.13 2.80
CA ASN A 78 3.23 6.39 3.55
C ASN A 78 4.59 6.92 4.04
N HIS A 79 5.52 6.04 4.43
CA HIS A 79 6.83 6.45 4.90
C HIS A 79 7.85 6.66 3.77
N LEU A 80 7.74 5.92 2.67
CA LEU A 80 8.60 6.11 1.49
C LEU A 80 8.30 7.41 0.75
N PHE A 81 7.02 7.79 0.70
CA PHE A 81 6.54 8.88 -0.13
C PHE A 81 5.98 10.01 0.75
N ARG A 82 6.91 10.86 1.20
CA ARG A 82 6.64 12.07 1.98
C ARG A 82 7.22 13.29 1.31
N MET A 83 6.76 14.46 1.74
CA MET A 83 7.32 15.73 1.32
C MET A 83 8.78 15.84 1.82
N PRO A 84 9.63 16.67 1.19
CA PRO A 84 11.02 16.85 1.63
C PRO A 84 11.15 17.27 3.10
N ASP A 85 10.20 18.06 3.61
CA ASP A 85 10.09 18.51 5.01
C ASP A 85 9.58 17.42 5.99
N GLY A 86 9.26 16.23 5.49
CA GLY A 86 8.71 15.11 6.28
C GLY A 86 7.19 15.11 6.40
N SER A 87 6.50 16.11 5.85
CA SER A 87 5.03 16.20 5.88
C SER A 87 4.38 15.01 5.18
N VAL A 88 3.28 14.53 5.77
CA VAL A 88 2.50 13.40 5.26
C VAL A 88 1.71 13.81 4.01
N ILE A 89 1.88 13.02 2.95
CA ILE A 89 1.12 13.15 1.70
C ILE A 89 -0.10 12.21 1.71
N TRP A 90 0.08 11.00 2.24
CA TRP A 90 -0.93 9.95 2.21
C TRP A 90 -1.53 9.73 3.60
N ARG A 91 -2.85 9.86 3.76
CA ARG A 91 -3.52 9.51 5.02
C ARG A 91 -3.99 8.07 4.95
N LEU A 92 -3.70 7.27 5.98
CA LEU A 92 -4.23 5.92 6.04
C LEU A 92 -5.73 5.98 6.38
N LYS A 93 -6.52 5.24 5.62
CA LYS A 93 -7.94 4.98 5.92
C LYS A 93 -8.16 3.49 6.02
N LYS A 94 -9.07 3.08 6.90
CA LYS A 94 -9.55 1.69 6.97
C LYS A 94 -11.06 1.61 6.84
N VAL A 95 -11.55 0.48 6.35
CA VAL A 95 -12.96 0.13 6.49
C VAL A 95 -13.23 -0.15 7.96
N SER A 96 -14.31 0.45 8.49
CA SER A 96 -14.67 0.27 9.90
C SER A 96 -15.91 -0.60 10.13
N SER A 97 -16.66 -0.90 9.07
CA SER A 97 -17.88 -1.72 9.08
C SER A 97 -18.47 -1.84 7.67
N GLY A 98 -19.31 -2.85 7.44
CA GLY A 98 -20.13 -3.00 6.23
C GLY A 98 -19.69 -4.14 5.32
N GLU A 99 -20.37 -4.31 4.18
CA GLU A 99 -20.11 -5.41 3.23
C GLU A 99 -18.70 -5.38 2.62
N TYR A 100 -18.05 -4.21 2.64
CA TYR A 100 -16.68 -4.01 2.19
C TYR A 100 -15.64 -4.17 3.30
N ASP A 101 -16.04 -4.59 4.51
CA ASP A 101 -15.10 -4.90 5.60
C ASP A 101 -14.43 -6.27 5.36
N ILE A 102 -13.56 -6.30 4.35
CA ILE A 102 -12.75 -7.46 4.00
C ILE A 102 -11.56 -7.53 4.96
N GLY A 103 -11.85 -7.77 6.25
CA GLY A 103 -10.85 -7.95 7.29
C GLY A 103 -10.08 -6.67 7.64
N ASN A 104 -10.77 -5.55 7.87
CA ASN A 104 -10.19 -4.23 8.15
C ASN A 104 -9.29 -3.71 7.02
N HIS A 105 -9.76 -3.80 5.78
CA HIS A 105 -9.04 -3.33 4.60
C HIS A 105 -8.53 -1.89 4.77
N VAL A 106 -7.26 -1.64 4.38
CA VAL A 106 -6.56 -0.36 4.55
C VAL A 106 -6.10 0.17 3.19
N TRP A 107 -6.30 1.47 2.96
CA TRP A 107 -5.81 2.17 1.78
C TRP A 107 -5.27 3.54 2.16
N LEU A 108 -4.77 4.26 1.17
CA LEU A 108 -4.24 5.61 1.31
C LEU A 108 -5.17 6.62 0.66
N GLU A 109 -5.36 7.76 1.28
CA GLU A 109 -6.03 8.92 0.68
C GLU A 109 -5.01 10.04 0.50
N ASN A 110 -4.91 10.59 -0.71
CA ASN A 110 -4.04 11.72 -0.97
C ASN A 110 -4.56 12.95 -0.22
N ARG A 111 -3.74 13.56 0.62
CA ARG A 111 -4.12 14.72 1.45
C ARG A 111 -4.50 15.96 0.62
N PHE A 112 -3.96 16.08 -0.60
CA PHE A 112 -4.16 17.24 -1.45
C PHE A 112 -5.34 17.06 -2.41
N THR A 113 -5.53 15.85 -2.96
CA THR A 113 -6.56 15.60 -3.96
C THR A 113 -7.78 14.85 -3.42
N GLY A 114 -7.69 14.22 -2.25
CA GLY A 114 -8.71 13.31 -1.73
C GLY A 114 -8.81 11.98 -2.46
N GLU A 115 -7.97 11.74 -3.48
CA GLU A 115 -8.02 10.49 -4.25
C GLU A 115 -7.52 9.29 -3.44
N ALA A 116 -8.23 8.17 -3.57
CA ALA A 116 -7.86 6.90 -2.95
C ALA A 116 -6.78 6.17 -3.76
N LEU A 117 -5.77 5.66 -3.06
CA LEU A 117 -4.73 4.77 -3.55
C LEU A 117 -4.78 3.47 -2.75
N ASP A 118 -5.26 2.42 -3.39
CA ASP A 118 -5.16 1.06 -2.89
C ASP A 118 -3.90 0.41 -3.45
N LEU A 119 -3.08 -0.24 -2.63
CA LEU A 119 -1.87 -0.91 -3.12
C LEU A 119 -2.08 -2.38 -3.42
N THR A 120 -3.32 -2.86 -3.21
CA THR A 120 -3.73 -4.26 -3.29
C THR A 120 -4.89 -4.51 -4.25
N PHE A 121 -4.93 -3.76 -5.36
CA PHE A 121 -6.03 -3.78 -6.35
C PHE A 121 -6.44 -5.15 -6.89
N ASP A 122 -5.56 -6.15 -6.87
CA ASP A 122 -5.86 -7.47 -7.45
C ASP A 122 -6.94 -8.23 -6.66
N GLN A 123 -7.10 -7.95 -5.37
CA GLN A 123 -8.09 -8.62 -4.52
C GLN A 123 -9.55 -8.23 -4.84
N PHE A 124 -9.73 -7.14 -5.60
CA PHE A 124 -11.04 -6.60 -6.00
C PHE A 124 -11.38 -6.93 -7.44
N ILE A 125 -10.76 -7.96 -8.01
CA ILE A 125 -11.10 -8.43 -9.35
C ILE A 125 -12.05 -9.61 -9.23
N ASP A 126 -13.21 -9.51 -9.88
CA ASP A 126 -14.23 -10.54 -9.88
C ASP A 126 -13.85 -11.76 -10.75
N SER A 127 -14.73 -12.77 -10.79
CA SER A 127 -14.53 -13.98 -11.60
C SER A 127 -14.49 -13.73 -13.11
N ASN A 128 -15.02 -12.60 -13.57
CA ASN A 128 -15.05 -12.20 -14.97
C ASN A 128 -13.84 -11.32 -15.36
N GLY A 129 -12.96 -11.01 -14.40
CA GLY A 129 -11.81 -10.13 -14.61
C GLY A 129 -12.13 -8.63 -14.51
N GLY A 130 -13.35 -8.28 -14.10
CA GLY A 130 -13.79 -6.90 -13.86
C GLY A 130 -13.34 -6.38 -12.51
N TYR A 131 -13.02 -5.08 -12.42
CA TYR A 131 -12.75 -4.45 -11.12
C TYR A 131 -14.04 -4.13 -10.41
N ILE A 132 -14.15 -4.57 -9.16
CA ILE A 132 -15.17 -4.15 -8.24
C ILE A 132 -14.89 -2.70 -7.84
N GLU A 133 -15.88 -1.83 -8.01
CA GLU A 133 -15.79 -0.44 -7.60
C GLU A 133 -16.03 -0.33 -6.09
N ILE A 134 -15.03 0.19 -5.38
CA ILE A 134 -15.09 0.38 -3.94
C ILE A 134 -15.38 1.86 -3.66
N PRO A 135 -16.44 2.19 -2.89
CA PRO A 135 -16.81 3.57 -2.57
C PRO A 135 -15.91 4.15 -1.45
N TYR A 136 -14.61 4.29 -1.74
CA TYR A 136 -13.57 4.70 -0.77
C TYR A 136 -13.86 6.03 -0.06
N ASP A 137 -14.65 6.91 -0.68
CA ASP A 137 -15.08 8.19 -0.13
C ASP A 137 -16.10 8.04 1.01
N LYS A 138 -16.90 6.97 1.01
CA LYS A 138 -18.03 6.79 1.95
C LYS A 138 -17.75 5.85 3.11
N ILE A 139 -16.84 4.88 2.94
CA ILE A 139 -16.72 3.74 3.87
C ILE A 139 -15.51 3.79 4.80
N GLY A 140 -14.64 4.79 4.64
CA GLY A 140 -13.35 4.84 5.32
C GLY A 140 -13.26 5.81 6.47
N LYS A 141 -12.61 5.39 7.55
CA LYS A 141 -12.19 6.25 8.66
C LYS A 141 -10.68 6.39 8.68
N TYR A 142 -10.19 7.59 9.03
CA TYR A 142 -8.77 7.82 9.23
C TYR A 142 -8.24 6.97 10.38
N VAL A 143 -7.04 6.44 10.21
CA VAL A 143 -6.28 5.75 11.25
C VAL A 143 -4.93 6.42 11.44
N SER A 144 -4.46 6.50 12.68
CA SER A 144 -3.11 7.02 12.97
C SER A 144 -2.06 6.19 12.26
N SER A 145 -1.00 6.82 11.74
CA SER A 145 0.19 6.13 11.21
C SER A 145 1.23 5.82 12.29
N ASP A 146 0.96 6.14 13.55
CA ASP A 146 1.96 6.14 14.63
C ASP A 146 2.08 4.78 15.32
N PHE A 147 1.40 3.76 14.79
CA PHE A 147 1.59 2.38 15.24
C PHE A 147 2.80 1.76 14.54
N GLU A 148 3.69 1.11 15.29
CA GLU A 148 4.72 0.27 14.67
C GLU A 148 4.08 -0.95 14.02
N PHE A 149 4.23 -1.05 12.70
CA PHE A 149 3.77 -2.22 11.96
C PHE A 149 4.95 -3.13 11.68
N LEU A 150 5.31 -3.99 12.64
CA LEU A 150 6.48 -4.88 12.55
C LEU A 150 6.54 -5.69 11.24
N ARG A 151 5.38 -6.09 10.71
CA ARG A 151 5.28 -6.81 9.43
C ARG A 151 5.68 -5.94 8.23
N ALA A 152 5.55 -4.62 8.31
CA ALA A 152 6.02 -3.68 7.30
C ALA A 152 7.53 -3.55 7.24
N TYR A 153 8.23 -3.62 8.38
CA TYR A 153 9.70 -3.68 8.36
C TYR A 153 10.19 -4.95 7.66
N LYS A 154 9.56 -6.10 7.93
CA LYS A 154 9.85 -7.34 7.19
C LYS A 154 9.59 -7.18 5.70
N PHE A 155 8.44 -6.64 5.30
CA PHE A 155 8.11 -6.39 3.90
C PHE A 155 9.14 -5.48 3.20
N ALA A 156 9.55 -4.38 3.85
CA ALA A 156 10.54 -3.45 3.32
C ALA A 156 11.93 -4.08 3.16
N ASN A 157 12.33 -5.00 4.05
CA ASN A 157 13.59 -5.74 3.91
C ASN A 157 13.63 -6.56 2.61
N TYR A 158 12.51 -7.17 2.19
CA TYR A 158 12.42 -7.87 0.89
C TYR A 158 12.47 -6.92 -0.31
N MET A 159 12.31 -5.62 -0.08
CA MET A 159 12.53 -4.58 -1.09
C MET A 159 13.97 -4.04 -1.07
N GLY A 160 14.81 -4.45 -0.10
CA GLY A 160 16.12 -3.85 0.14
C GLY A 160 16.07 -2.47 0.78
N ILE A 161 15.00 -2.16 1.52
CA ILE A 161 14.77 -0.85 2.14
C ILE A 161 14.82 -0.96 3.66
N ASP A 162 15.66 -0.13 4.28
CA ASP A 162 15.66 0.08 5.74
C ASP A 162 14.53 1.04 6.15
N LEU A 163 13.33 0.47 6.30
CA LEU A 163 12.16 1.25 6.69
C LEU A 163 12.27 1.78 8.13
N SER A 164 12.98 1.09 9.03
CA SER A 164 13.16 1.56 10.42
C SER A 164 13.91 2.89 10.43
N LYS A 165 15.02 2.97 9.70
CA LYS A 165 15.77 4.23 9.52
C LYS A 165 14.91 5.33 8.90
N ILE A 166 14.12 5.01 7.89
CA ILE A 166 13.23 5.98 7.23
C ILE A 166 12.15 6.50 8.18
N VAL A 167 11.52 5.63 8.97
CA VAL A 167 10.53 6.02 10.00
C VAL A 167 11.17 6.96 11.02
N PHE A 168 12.37 6.61 11.51
CA PHE A 168 13.11 7.44 12.45
C PHE A 168 13.47 8.82 11.88
N GLU A 169 14.04 8.87 10.67
CA GLU A 169 14.36 10.14 9.98
C GLU A 169 13.11 11.01 9.78
N ASN A 170 11.99 10.41 9.38
CA ASN A 170 10.73 11.12 9.22
C ASN A 170 10.21 11.70 10.55
N ALA A 171 10.34 10.95 11.65
CA ALA A 171 9.97 11.43 12.98
C ALA A 171 10.83 12.63 13.40
N LEU A 172 12.15 12.59 13.18
CA LEU A 172 13.04 13.72 13.47
C LEU A 172 12.65 14.98 12.69
N ARG A 173 12.39 14.85 11.39
CA ARG A 173 11.96 15.98 10.53
C ARG A 173 10.67 16.60 11.01
N SER A 174 9.69 15.78 11.42
CA SER A 174 8.41 16.26 11.95
C SER A 174 8.54 17.08 13.23
N LEU A 175 9.63 16.89 13.98
CA LEU A 175 9.99 17.64 15.17
C LEU A 175 10.89 18.86 14.87
N GLY A 176 11.13 19.18 13.60
CA GLY A 176 12.01 20.27 13.17
C GLY A 176 13.51 19.98 13.38
N ARG A 177 13.91 18.71 13.56
CA ARG A 177 15.30 18.29 13.78
C ARG A 177 15.85 17.70 12.49
N LYS A 178 17.05 18.12 12.09
CA LYS A 178 17.77 17.60 10.91
C LYS A 178 18.65 16.43 11.28
#